data_AF-A0A8J7X6I1-F1
#
_entry.id   AF-A0A8J7X6I1-F1
#
_cell.length_a   1.000
_cell.length_b   1.000
_cell.length_c   1.000
_cell.angle_alpha   90.00
_cell.angle_beta   90.00
_cell.angle_gamma   90.00
#
_symmetry.space_group_name_H-M   'P 1'
#
loop_
_entity.id
_entity.type
_entity.pdbx_description
1 polymer ?
#
loop_
_entity_poly.entity_id
_entity_poly.type
_entity_poly.pdbx_seq_one_letter_code
_entity_poly.pdbx_strand_id
1 'polypeptide(L)' 'MEEVPELGEKFETAIKEFSSQLIEHENFFVVSHHDADGITSCAITVDLLKSIGKDVEFKCIKQIDSATVDEIK' A
#
# COMPACT_ATOMS: atom_id res chain seq x y z
N MET A 1 -30.14 4.03 -13.38
CA MET A 1 -28.75 4.22 -12.97
C MET A 1 -28.81 4.93 -11.64
N GLU A 2 -28.56 4.23 -10.54
CA GLU A 2 -28.40 4.90 -9.25
C GLU A 2 -27.09 5.67 -9.32
N GLU A 3 -27.17 7.00 -9.19
CA GLU A 3 -26.01 7.79 -8.83
C GLU A 3 -25.55 7.32 -7.45
N VAL A 4 -24.23 7.15 -7.27
CA VAL A 4 -23.62 6.88 -5.95
C VAL A 4 -22.88 8.14 -5.53
N PRO A 5 -23.56 9.18 -5.00
CA PRO A 5 -22.98 10.52 -4.88
C PRO A 5 -22.30 10.74 -3.52
N GLU A 6 -22.32 9.78 -2.60
CA GLU A 6 -21.83 9.96 -1.22
C GLU A 6 -20.45 9.37 -0.93
N LEU A 7 -19.95 8.49 -1.80
CA LEU A 7 -18.62 7.88 -1.64
C LEU A 7 -17.49 8.80 -2.13
N GLY A 8 -17.78 9.68 -3.09
CA GLY A 8 -16.78 10.44 -3.84
C GLY A 8 -15.92 11.38 -2.99
N GLU A 9 -16.53 12.33 -2.28
CA GLU A 9 -15.76 13.39 -1.59
C GLU A 9 -14.93 12.89 -0.41
N LYS A 10 -15.49 11.99 0.41
CA LYS A 10 -14.78 11.40 1.56
C LYS A 10 -13.63 10.52 1.10
N PHE A 11 -13.83 9.74 0.04
CA PHE A 11 -12.81 8.88 -0.53
C PHE A 11 -11.67 9.69 -1.16
N GLU A 12 -11.98 10.72 -1.93
CA GLU A 12 -10.97 11.63 -2.49
C GLU A 12 -10.15 12.32 -1.41
N THR A 13 -10.79 12.74 -0.31
CA THR A 13 -10.10 13.37 0.82
C THR A 13 -9.11 12.40 1.45
N ALA A 14 -9.54 11.16 1.71
CA ALA A 14 -8.66 10.12 2.26
C ALA A 14 -7.47 9.81 1.33
N ILE A 15 -7.69 9.76 0.01
CA ILE A 15 -6.60 9.58 -0.97
C ILE A 15 -5.58 10.72 -0.89
N LYS A 16 -6.04 11.97 -0.80
CA LYS A 16 -5.14 13.14 -0.72
C LYS A 16 -4.31 13.14 0.56
N GLU A 17 -4.93 12.84 1.69
CA GLU A 17 -4.25 12.74 2.98
C GLU A 17 -3.20 11.63 2.96
N PHE A 18 -3.56 10.44 2.47
CA PHE A 18 -2.64 9.32 2.35
C PHE A 18 -1.49 9.63 1.38
N SER A 19 -1.79 10.23 0.23
CA SER A 19 -0.76 10.63 -0.75
C SER A 19 0.22 11.63 -0.17
N SER A 20 -0.26 12.55 0.68
CA SER A 20 0.63 13.52 1.36
C SER A 20 1.59 12.82 2.32
N GLN A 21 1.10 11.84 3.09
CA GLN A 21 1.95 11.03 3.97
C GLN A 21 3.00 10.23 3.19
N LEU A 22 2.65 9.68 2.03
CA LEU A 22 3.61 8.96 1.18
C LEU A 22 4.76 9.84 0.70
N ILE A 23 4.51 11.13 0.45
CA ILE A 23 5.55 12.06 -0.01
C ILE A 23 6.59 12.31 1.08
N GLU A 24 6.17 12.33 2.35
CA GLU A 24 7.03 12.66 3.50
C GLU A 24 8.07 11.59 3.85
N HIS A 25 7.89 10.36 3.35
CA HIS A 25 8.79 9.23 3.63
C HIS A 25 9.61 8.87 2.39
N GLU A 26 10.88 8.50 2.58
CA GLU A 26 11.78 8.10 1.49
C GLU A 26 11.95 6.58 1.37
N ASN A 27 11.89 5.87 2.49
CA ASN A 27 12.11 4.42 2.56
C ASN A 27 10.81 3.70 2.91
N PHE A 28 10.46 2.69 2.12
CA PHE A 28 9.26 1.89 2.29
C PHE A 28 9.59 0.41 2.36
N PHE A 29 8.85 -0.29 3.23
CA PHE A 29 8.84 -1.75 3.27
C PHE A 29 7.42 -2.24 3.02
N VAL A 30 7.17 -2.79 1.83
CA VAL A 30 5.85 -3.24 1.39
C VAL A 30 5.64 -4.70 1.79
N VAL A 31 4.68 -4.95 2.68
CA VAL A 31 4.30 -6.31 3.08
C VAL A 31 2.95 -6.64 2.45
N SER A 32 2.87 -7.77 1.76
CA SER A 32 1.62 -8.22 1.15
C SER A 32 1.39 -9.71 1.33
N HIS A 33 0.18 -10.16 1.02
CA HIS A 33 -0.19 -11.56 1.10
C HIS A 33 0.37 -12.36 -0.09
N HIS A 34 0.61 -13.66 0.10
CA HIS A 34 1.25 -14.54 -0.89
C HIS A 34 0.31 -15.08 -1.98
N ASP A 35 -0.99 -14.76 -1.95
CA ASP A 35 -1.92 -15.16 -3.01
C ASP A 35 -1.87 -14.21 -4.20
N ALA A 36 -2.68 -14.51 -5.22
CA ALA A 36 -2.69 -13.73 -6.46
C ALA A 36 -3.07 -12.25 -6.24
N ASP A 37 -4.04 -11.99 -5.35
CA ASP A 37 -4.48 -10.63 -5.05
C ASP A 37 -3.40 -9.85 -4.31
N GLY A 38 -2.79 -10.47 -3.30
CA GLY A 38 -1.69 -9.88 -2.55
C GLY A 38 -0.45 -9.62 -3.41
N ILE A 39 -0.05 -10.56 -4.27
CA ILE A 39 1.08 -10.38 -5.18
C ILE A 39 0.81 -9.24 -6.17
N THR A 40 -0.38 -9.18 -6.74
CA THR A 40 -0.74 -8.13 -7.70
C THR A 40 -0.75 -6.76 -7.02
N SER A 41 -1.35 -6.65 -5.84
CA SER A 41 -1.37 -5.42 -5.04
C SER A 41 0.04 -4.98 -4.62
N CYS A 42 0.90 -5.94 -4.27
CA CYS A 42 2.31 -5.69 -3.96
C CYS A 42 3.03 -5.09 -5.17
N ALA A 43 2.89 -5.71 -6.34
CA ALA A 43 3.52 -5.25 -7.57
C ALA A 43 3.08 -3.83 -7.96
N ILE A 44 1.78 -3.53 -7.90
CA ILE A 44 1.24 -2.20 -8.16
C ILE A 44 1.85 -1.16 -7.21
N THR A 45 1.91 -1.49 -5.91
CA THR A 45 2.42 -0.57 -4.89
C THR A 45 3.91 -0.32 -5.05
N VAL A 46 4.70 -1.36 -5.27
CA VAL A 46 6.15 -1.27 -5.46
C VAL A 46 6.47 -0.48 -6.74
N ASP A 47 5.76 -0.74 -7.83
CA ASP A 47 5.95 -0.01 -9.09
C ASP A 47 5.61 1.48 -8.92
N LEU A 48 4.48 1.80 -8.28
CA LEU A 48 4.10 3.18 -7.96
C LEU A 48 5.20 3.88 -7.17
N LEU A 49 5.61 3.33 -6.02
CA LEU A 49 6.59 3.96 -5.13
C LEU A 49 7.95 4.15 -5.82
N LYS A 50 8.40 3.16 -6.61
CA LYS A 50 9.62 3.29 -7.42
C LYS A 50 9.49 4.35 -8.50
N SER A 51 8.33 4.46 -9.16
CA SER A 51 8.09 5.46 -10.21
C SER A 51 8.16 6.89 -9.71
N ILE A 52 7.82 7.13 -8.43
CA ILE A 52 7.94 8.44 -7.76
C ILE A 52 9.27 8.62 -7.03
N GLY A 53 10.24 7.73 -7.25
CA GLY A 53 11.63 7.89 -6.79
C GLY A 53 11.92 7.43 -5.37
N LYS A 54 11.05 6.63 -4.75
CA LYS A 54 11.23 6.13 -3.38
C LYS A 54 12.10 4.88 -3.33
N ASP A 55 12.77 4.66 -2.20
CA ASP A 55 13.46 3.40 -1.91
C ASP A 55 12.47 2.38 -1.34
N VAL A 56 12.42 1.19 -1.93
CA VAL A 56 11.35 0.22 -1.68
C VAL A 56 11.88 -1.20 -1.61
N GLU A 57 11.75 -1.79 -0.44
CA GLU A 57 11.84 -3.22 -0.20
C GLU A 57 10.44 -3.83 -0.08
N PHE A 58 10.32 -5.15 -0.30
CA PHE A 58 9.04 -5.83 -0.16
C PHE A 58 9.18 -7.29 0.27
N LYS A 59 8.13 -7.81 0.93
CA LYS A 59 8.02 -9.21 1.34
C LYS A 59 6.57 -9.69 1.18
N CYS A 60 6.38 -10.77 0.42
CA CYS A 60 5.10 -11.47 0.38
C CYS A 60 5.09 -12.57 1.45
N ILE A 61 4.09 -12.56 2.32
CA ILE A 61 3.97 -13.48 3.45
C ILE A 61 2.65 -14.24 3.40
N LYS A 62 2.62 -15.41 4.04
CA LYS A 62 1.40 -16.22 4.12
C LYS A 62 0.37 -15.61 5.08
N GLN A 63 0.82 -15.07 6.20
CA GLN A 63 -0.05 -14.48 7.21
C GLN A 63 0.78 -13.54 8.07
N ILE A 64 0.16 -12.47 8.58
CA ILE A 64 0.74 -11.66 9.65
C ILE A 64 0.44 -12.38 10.96
N ASP A 65 1.48 -12.86 11.62
CA ASP A 65 1.46 -13.37 12.99
C ASP A 65 2.50 -12.67 13.86
N SER A 66 2.49 -12.94 15.16
CA SER A 66 3.40 -12.26 16.10
C SER A 66 4.88 -12.47 15.76
N ALA A 67 5.25 -13.65 15.25
CA ALA A 67 6.62 -13.92 14.84
C ALA A 67 7.00 -13.11 13.60
N THR A 68 6.08 -13.03 12.63
CA THR A 68 6.29 -12.30 11.37
C THR A 68 6.36 -10.79 11.59
N VAL A 69 5.63 -10.25 12.58
CA VAL A 69 5.72 -8.82 12.97
C VAL A 69 7.10 -8.48 13.52
N ASP A 70 7.70 -9.35 14.32
CA ASP A 70 9.03 -9.11 14.88
C ASP A 70 10.15 -9.22 13.82
N GLU A 71 9.92 -9.98 12.73
CA GLU A 71 10.83 -10.03 11.57
C GLU A 71 10.76 -8.81 10.65
N ILE A 72 9.67 -8.03 10.73
CA ILE A 72 9.40 -6.88 9.83
C ILE A 72 9.76 -5.53 10.52
N LYS A 73 10.14 -5.57 11.80
CA LYS A 73 10.50 -4.39 12.61
C LYS A 73 11.89 -3.83 12.33
#